data_AF-V4U6L0-F1
#
_entry.id   AF-V4U6L0-F1
#
_cell.length_a   1.000
_cell.length_b   1.000
_cell.length_c   1.000
_cell.angle_alpha   90.00
_cell.angle_beta   90.00
_cell.angle_gamma   90.00
#
_symmetry.space_group_name_H-M   'P 1'
#
loop_
_entity.id
_entity.type
_entity.pdbx_description
1 polymer ?
#
loop_
_entity_poly.entity_id
_entity_poly.type
_entity_poly.pdbx_seq_one_letter_code
_entity_poly.pdbx_strand_id
1 'polypeptide(L)'
;MASNNNYKLMAIMLVLLVGFLSVNVSEAASELVKRVCEQSNDNGYCLAAFGSDPRSDSLGLHGLGILSIQMNIIAAQDALDKFPDLRKNVTDEVGQRRLAVCQSDFETALKKFNEAFSTADKKAYSEAKNLVSDGGNSVFDCRSVYKWGDPVADPPVSADIQKITNNIVRVINTVLDMLVGK
;
A
#
# COMPACT_ATOMS: atom_id res chain seq x y z
N MET A 1 -43.32 -33.01 -29.33
CA MET A 1 -42.09 -32.20 -29.49
C MET A 1 -42.39 -30.75 -29.10
N ALA A 2 -42.35 -30.43 -27.80
CA ALA A 2 -42.58 -29.05 -27.30
C ALA A 2 -41.72 -28.72 -26.06
N SER A 3 -41.24 -29.74 -25.34
CA SER A 3 -40.42 -29.60 -24.14
C SER A 3 -39.00 -29.06 -24.40
N ASN A 4 -38.40 -29.40 -25.55
CA ASN A 4 -36.98 -29.09 -25.82
C ASN A 4 -36.71 -27.60 -26.11
N ASN A 5 -37.72 -26.86 -26.60
CA ASN A 5 -37.59 -25.41 -26.85
C ASN A 5 -37.68 -24.59 -25.56
N ASN A 6 -38.50 -25.03 -24.60
CA ASN A 6 -38.68 -24.33 -23.33
C ASN A 6 -37.43 -24.42 -22.45
N TYR A 7 -36.73 -25.56 -22.45
CA TYR A 7 -35.45 -25.70 -21.76
C TYR A 7 -34.35 -24.82 -22.37
N LYS A 8 -34.31 -24.70 -23.70
CA LYS A 8 -33.37 -23.80 -24.40
C LYS A 8 -33.65 -22.33 -24.09
N LEU A 9 -34.92 -21.91 -24.11
CA LEU A 9 -35.31 -20.55 -23.76
C LEU A 9 -35.01 -20.21 -22.30
N MET A 10 -35.25 -21.15 -21.38
CA MET A 10 -34.94 -20.99 -19.96
C MET A 10 -33.44 -20.93 -19.70
N ALA A 11 -32.64 -21.75 -20.40
CA ALA A 11 -31.18 -21.72 -20.33
C ALA A 11 -30.60 -20.41 -20.91
N ILE A 12 -31.15 -19.90 -22.02
CA ILE A 12 -30.74 -18.61 -22.61
C ILE A 12 -31.08 -17.45 -21.66
N MET A 13 -32.26 -17.46 -21.02
CA MET A 13 -32.62 -16.46 -20.01
C MET A 13 -31.70 -16.51 -18.79
N LEU A 14 -31.30 -17.70 -18.33
CA LEU A 14 -30.35 -17.86 -17.23
C LEU A 14 -28.96 -17.32 -17.59
N VAL A 15 -28.48 -17.60 -18.81
CA VAL A 15 -27.19 -17.09 -19.32
C VAL A 15 -27.21 -15.57 -19.49
N LEU A 16 -28.33 -15.00 -19.94
CA LEU A 16 -28.52 -13.54 -19.99
C LEU A 16 -28.52 -12.92 -18.59
N LEU A 17 -29.22 -13.51 -17.62
CA LEU A 17 -29.22 -13.05 -16.21
C LEU A 17 -27.82 -13.08 -15.58
N VAL A 18 -27.02 -14.11 -15.87
CA VAL A 18 -25.63 -14.22 -15.37
C VAL A 18 -24.70 -13.26 -16.13
N GLY A 19 -24.96 -12.99 -17.41
CA GLY A 19 -24.22 -12.01 -18.21
C GLY A 19 -24.39 -10.56 -17.73
N PHE A 20 -25.55 -10.20 -17.17
CA PHE A 20 -25.80 -8.89 -16.56
C PHE A 20 -25.13 -8.69 -15.19
N LEU A 21 -24.60 -9.75 -14.55
CA LEU A 21 -23.85 -9.63 -13.29
C LEU A 21 -22.37 -9.23 -13.48
N SER A 22 -21.94 -9.03 -14.73
CA SER A 22 -20.65 -8.37 -15.01
C SER A 22 -20.81 -6.85 -14.86
N VAL A 23 -21.27 -6.41 -13.69
CA VAL A 23 -21.16 -5.00 -13.32
C VAL A 23 -19.66 -4.74 -13.21
N ASN A 24 -19.10 -4.02 -14.17
CA ASN A 24 -17.86 -3.29 -13.94
C ASN A 24 -18.20 -2.24 -12.88
N VAL A 25 -18.16 -2.64 -11.60
CA VAL A 25 -18.27 -1.73 -10.48
C VAL A 25 -16.99 -0.91 -10.55
N SER A 26 -17.04 0.21 -11.26
CA SER A 26 -16.25 1.37 -10.88
C SER A 26 -16.75 1.72 -9.48
N GLU A 27 -16.15 1.11 -8.45
CA GLU A 27 -16.50 1.40 -7.07
C GLU A 27 -16.22 2.88 -6.86
N ALA A 28 -17.29 3.66 -6.83
CA ALA A 28 -17.18 5.10 -6.71
C ALA A 28 -16.71 5.36 -5.28
N ALA A 29 -15.46 5.80 -5.14
CA ALA A 29 -14.88 6.10 -3.84
C ALA A 29 -15.84 6.93 -2.97
N SER A 30 -15.90 6.62 -1.69
CA SER A 30 -16.73 7.35 -0.74
C SER A 30 -16.42 8.84 -0.76
N GLU A 31 -17.42 9.65 -0.42
CA GLU A 31 -17.25 11.10 -0.35
C GLU A 31 -16.15 11.52 0.63
N LEU A 32 -15.91 10.73 1.70
CA LEU A 32 -14.80 10.99 2.59
C LEU A 32 -13.44 10.71 1.93
N VAL A 33 -13.30 9.57 1.24
CA VAL A 33 -12.07 9.23 0.50
C VAL A 33 -11.77 10.30 -0.55
N LYS A 34 -12.79 10.78 -1.28
CA LYS A 34 -12.62 11.90 -2.22
C LYS A 34 -12.07 13.15 -1.54
N ARG A 35 -12.69 13.61 -0.44
CA ARG A 35 -12.22 14.78 0.30
C ARG A 35 -10.80 14.63 0.85
N VAL A 36 -10.42 13.44 1.30
CA VAL A 36 -9.05 13.15 1.73
C VAL A 36 -8.10 13.28 0.53
N CYS A 37 -8.43 12.65 -0.59
CA CYS A 37 -7.56 12.63 -1.76
C CYS A 37 -7.47 13.97 -2.50
N GLU A 38 -8.48 14.83 -2.39
CA GLU A 38 -8.41 16.23 -2.83
C GLU A 38 -7.39 17.06 -2.05
N GLN A 39 -7.11 16.70 -0.79
CA GLN A 39 -6.05 17.32 0.02
C GLN A 39 -4.67 16.69 -0.22
N SER A 40 -4.63 15.54 -0.88
CA SER A 40 -3.38 14.92 -1.28
C SER A 40 -2.70 15.75 -2.37
N ASN A 41 -1.38 15.78 -2.35
CA ASN A 41 -0.59 16.33 -3.45
C ASN A 41 -0.62 15.45 -4.73
N ASP A 42 -1.26 14.28 -4.68
CA ASP A 42 -1.54 13.42 -5.82
C ASP A 42 -2.89 12.70 -5.63
N ASN A 43 -3.96 13.37 -6.06
CA ASN A 43 -5.32 12.86 -5.97
C ASN A 43 -5.50 11.50 -6.68
N GLY A 44 -4.88 11.34 -7.85
CA GLY A 44 -4.99 10.10 -8.64
C GLY A 44 -4.38 8.91 -7.93
N TYR A 45 -3.17 9.08 -7.38
CA TYR A 45 -2.51 8.06 -6.57
C TYR A 45 -3.31 7.74 -5.31
N CYS A 46 -3.80 8.75 -4.59
CA CYS A 46 -4.56 8.55 -3.36
C CYS A 46 -5.86 7.77 -3.60
N LEU A 47 -6.63 8.14 -4.63
CA LEU A 47 -7.86 7.43 -4.99
C LEU A 47 -7.57 5.98 -5.39
N ALA A 48 -6.52 5.74 -6.17
CA ALA A 48 -6.12 4.39 -6.54
C ALA A 48 -5.66 3.56 -5.32
N ALA A 49 -4.95 4.18 -4.39
CA ALA A 49 -4.50 3.55 -3.15
C ALA A 49 -5.70 3.07 -2.32
N PHE A 50 -6.67 3.94 -2.02
CA PHE A 50 -7.85 3.53 -1.25
C PHE A 50 -8.79 2.62 -2.04
N GLY A 51 -8.99 2.87 -3.33
CA GLY A 51 -9.84 2.03 -4.18
C GLY A 51 -9.33 0.59 -4.36
N SER A 52 -8.07 0.31 -3.99
CA SER A 52 -7.54 -1.06 -3.94
C SER A 52 -8.01 -1.87 -2.73
N ASP A 53 -8.60 -1.21 -1.72
CA ASP A 53 -9.18 -1.86 -0.53
C ASP A 53 -10.66 -1.45 -0.36
N PRO A 54 -11.61 -2.35 -0.65
CA PRO A 54 -13.05 -2.07 -0.56
C PRO A 54 -13.51 -1.63 0.83
N ARG A 55 -12.72 -1.89 1.88
CA ARG A 55 -13.07 -1.44 3.24
C ARG A 55 -13.04 0.08 3.34
N SER A 56 -12.22 0.75 2.53
CA SER A 56 -11.99 2.20 2.57
C SER A 56 -13.29 3.02 2.50
N ASP A 57 -14.30 2.55 1.77
CA ASP A 57 -15.55 3.28 1.56
C ASP A 57 -16.46 3.34 2.79
N SER A 58 -16.27 2.41 3.73
CA SER A 58 -17.06 2.33 4.96
C SER A 58 -16.36 2.96 6.17
N LEU A 59 -15.08 3.35 6.03
CA LEU A 59 -14.27 3.83 7.15
C LEU A 59 -14.46 5.33 7.36
N GLY A 60 -14.55 5.73 8.63
CA GLY A 60 -14.35 7.13 9.01
C GLY A 60 -12.88 7.55 8.90
N LEU A 61 -12.58 8.83 9.12
CA LEU A 61 -11.23 9.38 8.93
C LEU A 61 -10.17 8.68 9.79
N HIS A 62 -10.51 8.32 11.02
CA HIS A 62 -9.66 7.50 11.89
C HIS A 62 -9.34 6.13 11.25
N GLY A 63 -10.37 5.44 10.76
CA GLY A 63 -10.23 4.15 10.09
C GLY A 63 -9.38 4.24 8.82
N LEU A 64 -9.53 5.31 8.03
CA LEU A 64 -8.67 5.58 6.88
C LEU A 64 -7.20 5.80 7.30
N GLY A 65 -6.97 6.45 8.45
CA GLY A 65 -5.62 6.62 9.00
C GLY A 65 -4.98 5.27 9.34
N ILE A 66 -5.71 4.43 10.07
CA ILE A 66 -5.28 3.06 10.40
C ILE A 66 -5.02 2.22 9.15
N LEU A 67 -5.95 2.26 8.18
CA LEU A 67 -5.84 1.54 6.92
C LEU A 67 -4.60 1.97 6.14
N SER A 68 -4.37 3.28 6.01
CA SER A 68 -3.23 3.81 5.25
C SER A 68 -1.87 3.40 5.85
N ILE A 69 -1.74 3.33 7.18
CA ILE A 69 -0.55 2.80 7.86
C ILE A 69 -0.42 1.29 7.60
N GLN A 70 -1.52 0.55 7.68
CA GLN A 70 -1.55 -0.89 7.38
C GLN A 70 -1.06 -1.21 5.96
N MET A 71 -1.38 -0.37 4.96
CA MET A 71 -0.86 -0.54 3.60
C MET A 71 0.67 -0.51 3.53
N ASN A 72 1.32 0.28 4.37
CA ASN A 72 2.79 0.32 4.46
C ASN A 72 3.38 -0.82 5.27
N ILE A 73 2.69 -1.31 6.29
CA ILE A 73 3.07 -2.55 6.99
C ILE A 73 3.10 -3.70 5.99
N ILE A 74 2.04 -3.85 5.17
CA ILE A 74 1.95 -4.89 4.14
C ILE A 74 3.06 -4.71 3.11
N ALA A 75 3.25 -3.50 2.57
CA ALA A 75 4.29 -3.26 1.58
C ALA A 75 5.72 -3.52 2.11
N ALA A 76 6.00 -3.19 3.38
CA ALA A 76 7.28 -3.49 4.01
C ALA A 76 7.48 -5.00 4.21
N GLN A 77 6.43 -5.72 4.64
CA GLN A 77 6.47 -7.16 4.77
C GLN A 77 6.65 -7.86 3.41
N ASP A 78 5.89 -7.46 2.39
CA ASP A 78 6.01 -7.98 1.02
C ASP A 78 7.44 -7.82 0.49
N ALA A 79 8.10 -6.70 0.82
CA ALA A 79 9.50 -6.47 0.45
C ALA A 79 10.44 -7.39 1.22
N LEU A 80 10.26 -7.53 2.53
CA LEU A 80 11.04 -8.43 3.40
C LEU A 80 10.99 -9.88 2.92
N ASP A 81 9.81 -10.33 2.47
CA ASP A 81 9.58 -11.69 1.97
C ASP A 81 10.39 -12.00 0.69
N LYS A 82 10.85 -10.97 -0.05
CA LYS A 82 11.69 -11.13 -1.25
C LYS A 82 13.16 -11.35 -0.90
N PHE A 83 13.65 -10.87 0.25
CA PHE A 83 15.08 -10.88 0.58
C PHE A 83 15.71 -12.28 0.61
N PRO A 84 15.04 -13.34 1.13
CA PRO A 84 15.60 -14.69 1.09
C PRO A 84 15.97 -15.16 -0.32
N ASP A 85 15.15 -14.85 -1.32
CA ASP A 85 15.41 -15.23 -2.71
C ASP A 85 16.39 -14.29 -3.41
N LEU A 86 16.31 -12.98 -3.13
CA LEU A 86 17.30 -12.02 -3.62
C LEU A 86 18.72 -12.39 -3.17
N ARG A 87 18.88 -12.83 -1.92
CA ARG A 87 20.17 -13.23 -1.36
C ARG A 87 20.78 -14.45 -2.05
N LYS A 88 19.96 -15.37 -2.56
CA LYS A 88 20.45 -16.54 -3.33
C LYS A 88 21.00 -16.16 -4.70
N ASN A 89 20.48 -15.07 -5.27
CA ASN A 89 20.78 -14.65 -6.65
C ASN A 89 21.93 -13.63 -6.75
N VAL A 90 22.40 -13.09 -5.63
CA VAL A 90 23.54 -12.15 -5.58
C VAL A 90 24.80 -12.91 -5.16
N THR A 91 25.87 -12.83 -5.95
CA THR A 91 27.09 -13.60 -5.72
C THR A 91 28.29 -12.75 -5.33
N ASP A 92 28.25 -11.44 -5.59
CA ASP A 92 29.31 -10.52 -5.21
C ASP A 92 29.17 -10.01 -3.76
N GLU A 93 30.30 -9.80 -3.09
CA GLU A 93 30.34 -9.41 -1.68
C GLU A 93 29.70 -8.04 -1.41
N VAL A 94 29.80 -7.12 -2.37
CA VAL A 94 29.24 -5.76 -2.26
C VAL A 94 27.72 -5.84 -2.30
N GLY A 95 27.16 -6.57 -3.26
CA GLY A 95 25.73 -6.83 -3.38
C GLY A 95 25.16 -7.53 -2.16
N GLN A 96 25.86 -8.55 -1.63
CA GLN A 96 25.46 -9.24 -0.40
C GLN A 96 25.40 -8.30 0.80
N ARG A 97 26.43 -7.45 0.99
CA ARG A 97 26.45 -6.46 2.07
C ARG A 97 25.31 -5.46 1.95
N ARG A 98 25.07 -4.93 0.74
CA ARG A 98 23.99 -3.96 0.49
C ARG A 98 22.61 -4.58 0.73
N LEU A 99 22.39 -5.81 0.30
CA LEU A 99 21.15 -6.54 0.59
C LEU A 99 20.95 -6.73 2.09
N ALA A 100 22.00 -7.06 2.85
CA ALA A 100 21.90 -7.21 4.30
C ALA A 100 21.52 -5.89 5.00
N VAL A 101 22.12 -4.76 4.59
CA VAL A 101 21.74 -3.44 5.11
C VAL A 101 20.29 -3.12 4.76
N CYS A 102 19.93 -3.25 3.48
CA CYS A 102 18.55 -3.02 3.03
C CYS A 102 17.52 -3.87 3.78
N GLN A 103 17.83 -5.14 4.07
CA GLN A 103 16.93 -5.97 4.84
C GLN A 103 16.74 -5.42 6.25
N SER A 104 17.82 -5.04 6.93
CA SER A 104 17.77 -4.45 8.28
C SER A 104 16.99 -3.12 8.31
N ASP A 105 17.14 -2.31 7.26
CA ASP A 105 16.41 -1.07 7.08
C ASP A 105 14.90 -1.31 6.92
N PHE A 106 14.51 -2.32 6.14
CA PHE A 106 13.11 -2.72 6.00
C PHE A 106 12.53 -3.35 7.28
N GLU A 107 13.31 -4.14 8.03
CA GLU A 107 12.92 -4.67 9.35
C GLU A 107 12.65 -3.52 10.34
N THR A 108 13.52 -2.51 10.33
CA THR A 108 13.35 -1.29 11.13
C THR A 108 12.10 -0.51 10.71
N ALA A 109 11.88 -0.34 9.42
CA ALA A 109 10.69 0.32 8.89
C ALA A 109 9.41 -0.41 9.28
N LEU A 110 9.37 -1.74 9.14
CA LEU A 110 8.23 -2.56 9.54
C LEU A 110 7.92 -2.39 11.03
N LYS A 111 8.94 -2.40 11.89
CA LYS A 111 8.77 -2.12 13.33
C LYS A 111 8.15 -0.74 13.56
N LYS A 112 8.68 0.29 12.89
CA LYS A 112 8.17 1.67 13.01
C LYS A 112 6.73 1.82 12.52
N PHE A 113 6.35 1.16 11.43
CA PHE A 113 4.97 1.18 10.95
C PHE A 113 4.00 0.46 11.89
N ASN A 114 4.42 -0.66 12.51
CA ASN A 114 3.61 -1.34 13.54
C ASN A 114 3.44 -0.49 14.82
N GLU A 115 4.51 0.21 15.23
CA GLU A 115 4.43 1.21 16.32
C GLU A 115 3.46 2.33 15.95
N ALA A 116 3.58 2.88 14.73
CA ALA A 116 2.70 3.94 14.24
C ALA A 116 1.23 3.51 14.22
N PHE A 117 0.95 2.26 13.78
CA PHE A 117 -0.40 1.68 13.81
C PHE A 117 -0.98 1.67 15.22
N SER A 118 -0.22 1.13 16.19
CA SER A 118 -0.65 1.04 17.58
C SER A 118 -0.85 2.42 18.23
N THR A 119 -0.03 3.40 17.85
CA THR A 119 -0.10 4.78 18.31
C THR A 119 -1.29 5.52 17.69
N ALA A 120 -1.55 5.32 16.39
CA ALA A 120 -2.71 5.88 15.70
C ALA A 120 -4.03 5.29 16.21
N ASP A 121 -4.06 3.99 16.58
CA ASP A 121 -5.22 3.33 17.18
C ASP A 121 -5.62 4.00 18.51
N LYS A 122 -4.61 4.41 19.30
CA LYS A 122 -4.76 5.24 20.51
C LYS A 122 -5.03 6.71 20.23
N LYS A 123 -5.21 7.10 18.96
CA LYS A 123 -5.48 8.47 18.49
C LYS A 123 -4.35 9.47 18.73
N ALA A 124 -3.12 9.00 18.97
CA ALA A 124 -1.93 9.83 19.09
C ALA A 124 -1.33 10.15 17.71
N TYR A 125 -2.09 10.86 16.86
CA TYR A 125 -1.79 11.01 15.43
C TYR A 125 -0.49 11.75 15.12
N SER A 126 -0.13 12.77 15.90
CA SER A 126 1.15 13.49 15.73
C SER A 126 2.36 12.57 15.95
N GLU A 127 2.28 11.69 16.94
CA GLU A 127 3.33 10.71 17.23
C GLU A 127 3.34 9.60 16.17
N ALA A 128 2.17 9.11 15.76
CA ALA A 128 2.06 8.17 14.65
C ALA A 128 2.69 8.71 13.36
N LYS A 129 2.49 10.00 13.05
CA LYS A 129 3.11 10.66 11.89
C LYS A 129 4.63 10.65 11.96
N ASN A 130 5.21 10.94 13.13
CA ASN A 130 6.65 10.86 13.33
C ASN A 130 7.17 9.44 13.11
N LEU A 131 6.49 8.43 13.66
CA LEU A 131 6.86 7.02 13.49
C LEU A 131 6.78 6.56 12.02
N VAL A 132 5.75 6.99 11.27
CA VAL A 132 5.65 6.74 9.83
C VAL A 132 6.82 7.39 9.08
N SER A 133 7.18 8.62 9.44
CA SER A 133 8.34 9.31 8.83
C SER A 133 9.65 8.58 9.11
N ASP A 134 9.86 8.12 10.35
CA ASP A 134 11.05 7.34 10.74
C ASP A 134 11.16 6.03 9.95
N GLY A 135 10.03 5.33 9.76
CA GLY A 135 10.00 4.12 8.93
C GLY A 135 10.28 4.41 7.45
N GLY A 136 9.75 5.51 6.92
CA GLY A 136 10.06 5.98 5.57
C GLY A 136 11.54 6.32 5.36
N ASN A 137 12.16 7.00 6.33
CA ASN A 137 13.58 7.30 6.31
C ASN A 137 14.43 6.03 6.32
N SER A 138 14.07 5.02 7.12
CA SER A 138 14.76 3.74 7.13
C SER A 138 14.72 3.07 5.75
N VAL A 139 13.56 3.02 5.09
CA VAL A 139 13.44 2.49 3.72
C VAL A 139 14.24 3.31 2.69
N PHE A 140 14.40 4.62 2.93
CA PHE A 140 15.24 5.49 2.08
C PHE A 140 16.74 5.20 2.28
N ASP A 141 17.19 4.82 3.47
CA ASP A 141 18.59 4.47 3.74
C ASP A 141 19.04 3.24 2.91
N CYS A 142 18.14 2.28 2.70
CA CYS A 142 18.36 1.16 1.77
C CYS A 142 18.66 1.66 0.34
N ARG A 143 17.95 2.67 -0.16
CA ARG A 143 18.25 3.26 -1.47
C ARG A 143 19.62 3.95 -1.46
N SER A 144 19.95 4.63 -0.37
CA SER A 144 21.18 5.41 -0.23
C SER A 144 22.43 4.54 -0.33
N VAL A 145 22.44 3.33 0.24
CA VAL A 145 23.61 2.42 0.14
C VAL A 145 23.88 1.93 -1.28
N TYR A 146 22.86 1.90 -2.16
CA TYR A 146 23.01 1.57 -3.58
C TYR A 146 23.41 2.77 -4.43
N LYS A 147 22.98 3.98 -4.06
CA LYS A 147 23.22 5.20 -4.84
C LYS A 147 24.52 5.92 -4.49
N TRP A 148 25.02 5.77 -3.28
CA TRP A 148 26.25 6.42 -2.81
C TRP A 148 27.41 5.44 -2.61
N GLY A 149 27.18 4.14 -2.78
CA GLY A 149 28.23 3.12 -2.83
C GLY A 149 28.70 2.84 -4.26
N ASP A 150 29.94 2.39 -4.41
CA ASP A 150 30.50 1.86 -5.67
C ASP A 150 30.28 0.33 -5.74
N PRO A 151 29.82 -0.24 -6.87
CA PRO A 151 29.26 0.44 -8.05
C PRO A 151 27.88 1.05 -7.77
N VAL A 152 27.60 2.22 -8.35
CA VAL A 152 26.26 2.84 -8.25
C VAL A 152 25.24 1.94 -8.94
N ALA A 153 24.16 1.60 -8.24
CA ALA A 153 23.11 0.72 -8.76
C ALA A 153 21.73 1.12 -8.22
N ASP A 154 20.69 0.38 -8.60
CA ASP A 154 19.37 0.44 -7.97
C ASP A 154 19.18 -0.77 -7.04
N PRO A 155 18.54 -0.60 -5.87
CA PRO A 155 18.19 -1.74 -5.04
C PRO A 155 17.16 -2.61 -5.77
N PRO A 156 17.23 -3.95 -5.65
CA PRO A 156 16.26 -4.86 -6.27
C PRO A 156 14.83 -4.68 -5.73
N VAL A 157 14.66 -3.96 -4.61
CA VAL A 157 13.38 -3.59 -3.99
C VAL A 157 12.96 -2.14 -4.28
N SER A 158 13.49 -1.52 -5.35
CA SER A 158 13.19 -0.12 -5.72
C SER A 158 11.69 0.20 -5.85
N ALA A 159 10.91 -0.74 -6.39
CA ALA A 159 9.47 -0.58 -6.53
C ALA A 159 8.76 -0.52 -5.16
N ASP A 160 9.21 -1.32 -4.19
CA ASP A 160 8.67 -1.34 -2.84
C ASP A 160 9.02 -0.06 -2.08
N ILE A 161 10.27 0.40 -2.21
CA ILE A 161 10.72 1.70 -1.68
C ILE A 161 9.83 2.84 -2.20
N GLN A 162 9.56 2.85 -3.50
CA GLN A 162 8.71 3.86 -4.13
C GLN A 162 7.26 3.76 -3.65
N LYS A 163 6.68 2.56 -3.57
CA LYS A 163 5.32 2.32 -3.08
C LYS A 163 5.15 2.84 -1.64
N ILE A 164 6.06 2.47 -0.74
CA ILE A 164 6.06 2.92 0.66
C ILE A 164 6.16 4.44 0.73
N THR A 165 7.14 5.04 0.04
CA THR A 165 7.36 6.49 0.08
C THR A 165 6.17 7.27 -0.46
N ASN A 166 5.60 6.83 -1.59
CA ASN A 166 4.42 7.46 -2.17
C ASN A 166 3.21 7.35 -1.24
N ASN A 167 2.97 6.20 -0.62
CA ASN A 167 1.91 6.04 0.37
C ASN A 167 2.08 6.98 1.57
N ILE A 168 3.31 7.15 2.09
CA ILE A 168 3.57 8.08 3.19
C ILE A 168 3.20 9.51 2.79
N VAL A 169 3.76 9.97 1.68
CA VAL A 169 3.66 11.37 1.26
C VAL A 169 2.25 11.73 0.78
N ARG A 170 1.61 10.83 0.03
CA ARG A 170 0.37 11.12 -0.71
C ARG A 170 -0.89 10.64 0.01
N VAL A 171 -0.77 9.75 1.00
CA VAL A 171 -1.94 9.13 1.64
C VAL A 171 -1.85 9.30 3.15
N ILE A 172 -0.86 8.68 3.79
CA ILE A 172 -0.79 8.61 5.26
C ILE A 172 -0.67 10.00 5.88
N ASN A 173 0.28 10.82 5.39
CA ASN A 173 0.47 12.17 5.92
C ASN A 173 -0.79 13.03 5.75
N THR A 174 -1.45 12.95 4.60
CA THR A 174 -2.71 13.66 4.33
C THR A 174 -3.78 13.31 5.36
N VAL A 175 -4.01 12.02 5.59
CA VAL A 175 -5.03 11.58 6.55
C VAL A 175 -4.64 11.97 7.99
N LEU A 176 -3.38 11.79 8.37
CA LEU A 176 -2.90 12.13 9.71
C LEU A 176 -2.94 13.63 9.97
N ASP A 177 -2.64 14.48 8.99
CA ASP A 177 -2.74 15.93 9.13
C ASP A 177 -4.19 16.38 9.34
N MET A 178 -5.13 15.83 8.56
CA MET A 178 -6.57 16.07 8.77
C MET A 178 -7.02 15.63 10.17
N LEU A 179 -6.49 14.52 10.70
CA LEU A 179 -6.80 14.01 12.05
C LEU A 179 -6.21 14.86 13.18
N VAL A 180 -5.05 15.48 12.95
CA VAL A 180 -4.45 16.45 13.88
C VAL A 180 -5.16 17.81 13.79
N GLY A 181 -5.87 18.08 12.70
CA GLY A 181 -6.52 19.36 12.44
C GLY A 181 -5.56 20.39 11.82
N LYS A 182 -4.63 19.93 10.99
CA LYS A 182 -3.69 20.76 10.22
C LYS A 182 -4.06 20.80 8.75
#